data_AF-A0A7Y5H054-F1
#
_entry.id   AF-A0A7Y5H054-F1
#
_cell.length_a   1.000
_cell.length_b   1.000
_cell.length_c   1.000
_cell.angle_alpha   90.00
_cell.angle_beta   90.00
_cell.angle_gamma   90.00
#
_symmetry.space_group_name_H-M   'P 1'
#
loop_
_entity.id
_entity.type
_entity.pdbx_description
1 polymer ?
#
loop_
_entity_poly.entity_id
_entity_poly.type
_entity_poly.pdbx_seq_one_letter_code
_entity_poly.pdbx_strand_id
1 'polypeptide(L)'
;MTISELARFHLGYPPPGIDELVCDDGEPMESSRHREQMILLIHTLRDHLSFRSDVYIGGNEFLYFSETQARNNDFRGPDVFVVLGVEPGERKAWVTWLEGGKTPDVVIELSSVSTWEEDYGHKQRVYAQRLGVKEYFVYDPFSGQLDGFSLAQATREYQSLAPNSQGRLPVTQLGLELGVLPGDFQGSKIPWLRWFTPDGRPLATSEEKLADERQRVQLEKQRADAERQYAEAEKQRAEAEKQRAEAEKQRAEAEKRRADLEAAARAEAEERIRVLEAKLAGQRQSK
;
A
#
# COMPACT_ATOMS: atom_id res chain seq x y z
N MET A 1 -5.95 60.36 34.22
CA MET A 1 -5.59 59.04 33.67
C MET A 1 -5.93 59.05 32.19
N THR A 2 -4.92 58.89 31.34
CA THR A 2 -5.13 58.84 29.87
C THR A 2 -5.59 57.44 29.44
N ILE A 3 -6.24 57.33 28.29
CA ILE A 3 -6.60 56.04 27.67
C ILE A 3 -5.36 55.13 27.51
N SER A 4 -4.17 55.72 27.38
CA SER A 4 -2.90 55.00 27.31
C SER A 4 -2.43 54.41 28.66
N GLU A 5 -2.92 54.90 29.80
CA GLU A 5 -2.62 54.34 31.13
C GLU A 5 -3.59 53.21 31.49
N LEU A 6 -4.82 53.22 30.97
CA LEU A 6 -5.79 52.13 31.15
C LEU A 6 -5.42 50.87 30.34
N ALA A 7 -4.67 51.01 29.24
CA ALA A 7 -4.16 49.87 28.48
C ALA A 7 -3.09 49.04 29.22
N ARG A 8 -2.44 49.60 30.26
CA ARG A 8 -1.45 48.87 31.08
C ARG A 8 -2.08 48.01 32.17
N PHE A 9 -3.38 48.15 32.44
CA PHE A 9 -4.10 47.41 33.48
C PHE A 9 -4.93 46.23 32.95
N HIS A 10 -4.71 45.81 31.69
CA HIS A 10 -5.40 44.65 31.08
C HIS A 10 -4.48 43.67 30.32
N LEU A 11 -3.16 43.84 30.35
CA LEU A 11 -2.24 42.83 29.83
C LEU A 11 -1.92 41.83 30.93
N GLY A 12 -2.75 40.79 31.02
CA GLY A 12 -2.29 39.52 31.59
C GLY A 12 -1.00 39.09 30.89
N TYR A 13 -0.12 38.41 31.61
CA TYR A 13 1.10 37.84 31.03
C TYR A 13 0.80 37.14 29.71
N PRO A 14 1.66 37.28 28.68
CA PRO A 14 1.44 36.59 27.42
C PRO A 14 1.28 35.07 27.67
N PRO A 15 0.50 34.37 26.84
CA PRO A 15 0.38 32.92 26.91
C PRO A 15 1.78 32.29 26.84
N PRO A 16 2.03 31.18 27.57
CA PRO A 16 3.32 30.52 27.50
C PRO A 16 3.63 30.09 26.06
N GLY A 17 4.87 30.34 25.63
CA GLY A 17 5.40 29.84 24.36
C GLY A 17 5.75 28.36 24.45
N ILE A 18 6.02 27.72 23.29
CA ILE A 18 6.31 26.28 23.23
C ILE A 18 7.51 25.87 24.10
N ASP A 19 8.54 26.71 24.22
CA ASP A 19 9.73 26.42 25.01
C ASP A 19 9.53 26.60 26.53
N GLU A 20 8.38 27.14 26.95
CA GLU A 20 7.95 27.23 28.36
C GLU A 20 7.04 26.07 28.78
N LEU A 21 6.67 25.20 27.84
CA LEU A 21 5.77 24.07 28.06
C LEU A 21 6.55 22.76 28.18
N VAL A 22 6.04 21.89 29.05
CA VAL A 22 6.49 20.50 29.09
C VAL A 22 6.01 19.81 27.81
N CYS A 23 6.83 18.96 27.21
CA CYS A 23 6.46 18.22 26.00
C CYS A 23 6.65 16.71 26.15
N ASP A 24 7.09 16.27 27.34
CA ASP A 24 7.37 14.88 27.69
C ASP A 24 7.20 14.74 29.21
N ASP A 25 6.46 13.73 29.65
CA ASP A 25 6.26 13.38 31.06
C ASP A 25 7.21 12.25 31.53
N GLY A 26 7.98 11.67 30.60
CA GLY A 26 8.88 10.55 30.86
C GLY A 26 8.17 9.22 31.09
N GLU A 27 6.85 9.15 30.92
CA GLU A 27 6.10 7.92 31.08
C GLU A 27 6.29 7.03 29.84
N PRO A 28 6.72 5.77 30.01
CA PRO A 28 6.86 4.86 28.89
C PRO A 28 5.49 4.50 28.32
N MET A 29 5.46 4.25 27.01
CA MET A 29 4.28 3.70 26.34
C MET A 29 3.75 2.46 27.08
N GLU A 30 2.43 2.37 27.26
CA GLU A 30 1.80 1.33 28.10
C GLU A 30 2.23 -0.10 27.72
N SER A 31 2.34 -0.38 26.42
CA SER A 31 2.90 -1.65 25.95
C SER A 31 3.51 -1.54 24.55
N SER A 32 4.28 -2.56 24.16
CA SER A 32 4.74 -2.70 22.77
C SER A 32 3.57 -2.73 21.79
N ARG A 33 2.45 -3.36 22.15
CA ARG A 33 1.25 -3.44 21.30
C ARG A 33 0.62 -2.06 21.07
N HIS A 34 0.56 -1.21 22.10
CA HIS A 34 0.11 0.18 21.96
C HIS A 34 1.00 0.95 20.98
N ARG A 35 2.32 0.87 21.18
CA ARG A 35 3.30 1.52 20.29
C ARG A 35 3.14 1.07 18.83
N GLU A 36 3.10 -0.25 18.58
CA GLU A 36 2.97 -0.76 17.22
C GLU A 36 1.61 -0.39 16.60
N GLN A 37 0.53 -0.38 17.39
CA GLN A 37 -0.80 0.04 16.92
C GLN A 37 -0.82 1.52 16.51
N MET A 38 -0.16 2.41 17.26
CA MET A 38 0.01 3.80 16.88
C MET A 38 0.83 3.97 15.61
N ILE A 39 2.00 3.31 15.54
CA ILE A 39 2.87 3.33 14.35
C ILE A 39 2.07 2.93 13.12
N LEU A 40 1.28 1.86 13.24
CA LEU A 40 0.43 1.35 12.17
C LEU A 40 -0.57 2.40 11.69
N LEU A 41 -1.32 3.02 12.61
CA LEU A 41 -2.35 4.02 12.26
C LEU A 41 -1.73 5.29 11.69
N ILE A 42 -0.67 5.81 12.31
CA ILE A 42 -0.05 7.08 11.93
C ILE A 42 0.65 6.96 10.59
N HIS A 43 1.47 5.92 10.38
CA HIS A 43 2.25 5.81 9.14
C HIS A 43 1.38 5.52 7.93
N THR A 44 0.40 4.62 8.05
CA THR A 44 -0.51 4.32 6.93
C THR A 44 -1.38 5.52 6.57
N LEU A 45 -1.80 6.32 7.55
CA LEU A 45 -2.56 7.55 7.28
C LEU A 45 -1.69 8.65 6.67
N ARG A 46 -0.47 8.88 7.18
CA ARG A 46 0.49 9.85 6.62
C ARG A 46 0.82 9.54 5.17
N ASP A 47 1.08 8.28 4.86
CA ASP A 47 1.36 7.81 3.51
C ASP A 47 0.14 8.01 2.59
N HIS A 48 -1.06 7.65 3.06
CA HIS A 48 -2.30 7.88 2.31
C HIS A 48 -2.58 9.35 2.03
N LEU A 49 -2.32 10.24 3.01
CA LEU A 49 -2.54 11.68 2.89
C LEU A 49 -1.30 12.46 2.44
N SER A 50 -0.25 11.78 1.95
CA SER A 50 1.02 12.41 1.55
C SER A 50 0.88 13.46 0.43
N PHE A 51 -0.23 13.41 -0.32
CA PHE A 51 -0.57 14.39 -1.35
C PHE A 51 -1.16 15.69 -0.80
N ARG A 52 -1.51 15.75 0.50
CA ARG A 52 -2.08 16.92 1.16
C ARG A 52 -1.01 17.74 1.85
N SER A 53 -1.17 19.07 1.82
CA SER A 53 -0.35 20.03 2.55
C SER A 53 -1.17 20.81 3.58
N ASP A 54 -2.34 20.30 3.96
CA ASP A 54 -3.30 20.95 4.85
C ASP A 54 -3.78 20.00 5.96
N VAL A 55 -2.89 19.14 6.44
CA VAL A 55 -3.17 18.17 7.50
C VAL A 55 -1.98 17.96 8.42
N TYR A 56 -2.25 17.91 9.72
CA TYR A 56 -1.31 17.46 10.74
C TYR A 56 -1.81 16.15 11.37
N ILE A 57 -0.91 15.18 11.52
CA ILE A 57 -1.19 13.89 12.17
C ILE A 57 -0.16 13.73 13.29
N GLY A 58 -0.63 13.79 14.52
CA GLY A 58 0.17 13.62 15.73
C GLY A 58 -0.21 12.35 16.49
N GLY A 59 0.59 12.01 17.49
CA GLY A 59 0.32 10.89 18.38
C GLY A 59 1.35 10.80 19.49
N ASN A 60 0.90 10.48 20.71
CA ASN A 60 1.68 10.55 21.94
C ASN A 60 2.41 11.90 22.07
N GLU A 61 1.69 12.97 21.76
CA GLU A 61 2.15 14.36 21.80
C GLU A 61 1.15 15.17 22.64
N PHE A 62 1.64 16.10 23.45
CA PHE A 62 0.78 16.88 24.32
C PHE A 62 -0.06 17.91 23.56
N LEU A 63 -1.33 17.97 23.93
CA LEU A 63 -2.35 18.86 23.44
C LEU A 63 -2.71 19.88 24.54
N TYR A 64 -2.32 21.13 24.31
CA TYR A 64 -2.57 22.26 25.19
C TYR A 64 -3.73 23.12 24.68
N PHE A 65 -4.78 23.24 25.49
CA PHE A 65 -6.05 23.87 25.08
C PHE A 65 -6.58 24.94 26.04
N SER A 66 -5.82 25.30 27.06
CA SER A 66 -6.09 26.44 27.91
C SER A 66 -4.80 26.96 28.54
N GLU A 67 -4.58 28.27 28.43
CA GLU A 67 -3.39 28.94 28.98
C GLU A 67 -3.29 28.79 30.49
N THR A 68 -4.43 28.88 31.19
CA THR A 68 -4.49 28.71 32.65
C THR A 68 -4.20 27.26 33.05
N GLN A 69 -4.62 26.30 32.23
CA GLN A 69 -4.39 24.87 32.46
C GLN A 69 -2.97 24.45 32.13
N ALA A 70 -2.36 25.05 31.11
CA ALA A 70 -0.97 24.85 30.76
C ALA A 70 -0.03 25.17 31.94
N ARG A 71 -0.35 26.23 32.71
CA ARG A 71 0.39 26.60 33.93
C ARG A 71 0.27 25.59 35.07
N ASN A 72 -0.72 24.70 35.00
CA ASN A 72 -0.96 23.61 35.96
C ASN A 72 -0.66 22.23 35.35
N ASN A 73 -0.02 22.16 34.18
CA ASN A 73 0.24 20.92 33.43
C ASN A 73 -1.03 20.11 33.12
N ASP A 74 -2.19 20.76 32.94
CA ASP A 74 -3.43 20.12 32.49
C ASP A 74 -3.48 20.13 30.95
N PHE A 75 -2.81 19.14 30.34
CA PHE A 75 -2.77 18.84 28.91
C PHE A 75 -3.29 17.43 28.64
N ARG A 76 -3.57 17.09 27.38
CA ARG A 76 -3.93 15.71 27.00
C ARG A 76 -2.90 15.13 26.04
N GLY A 77 -2.52 13.88 26.20
CA GLY A 77 -1.65 13.17 25.25
C GLY A 77 -2.42 12.11 24.50
N PRO A 78 -3.20 12.46 23.44
CA PRO A 78 -3.90 11.47 22.64
C PRO A 78 -2.92 10.54 21.92
N ASP A 79 -3.26 9.24 21.84
CA ASP A 79 -2.44 8.26 21.11
C ASP A 79 -2.36 8.56 19.62
N VAL A 80 -3.47 8.97 19.01
CA VAL A 80 -3.49 9.48 17.63
C VAL A 80 -4.46 10.64 17.53
N PHE A 81 -4.07 11.71 16.84
CA PHE A 81 -5.00 12.78 16.51
C PHE A 81 -4.71 13.38 15.13
N VAL A 82 -5.74 13.97 14.52
CA VAL A 82 -5.66 14.59 13.21
C VAL A 82 -6.26 15.99 13.26
N VAL A 83 -5.56 16.95 12.67
CA VAL A 83 -6.02 18.33 12.50
C VAL A 83 -6.03 18.67 11.02
N LEU A 84 -7.15 19.15 10.52
CA LEU A 84 -7.37 19.50 9.11
C LEU A 84 -7.33 21.02 8.90
N GLY A 85 -6.89 21.41 7.69
CA GLY A 85 -6.76 22.81 7.29
C GLY A 85 -5.62 23.53 8.00
N VAL A 86 -4.53 22.82 8.30
CA VAL A 86 -3.32 23.35 8.95
C VAL A 86 -2.09 22.90 8.19
N GLU A 87 -1.05 23.73 8.20
CA GLU A 87 0.21 23.39 7.53
C GLU A 87 0.89 22.18 8.19
N PRO A 88 1.47 21.27 7.40
CA PRO A 88 2.27 20.18 7.92
C PRO A 88 3.56 20.71 8.55
N GLY A 89 4.22 19.88 9.33
CA GLY A 89 5.53 20.19 9.92
C GLY A 89 5.64 19.63 11.32
N GLU A 90 6.87 19.56 11.81
CA GLU A 90 7.14 19.06 13.16
C GLU A 90 6.53 19.98 14.23
N ARG A 91 6.04 19.38 15.32
CA ARG A 91 5.61 20.06 16.54
C ARG A 91 6.15 19.29 17.74
N LYS A 92 6.53 20.04 18.79
CA LYS A 92 6.88 19.46 20.10
C LYS A 92 5.62 19.15 20.93
N ALA A 93 4.59 19.97 20.74
CA ALA A 93 3.27 19.84 21.33
C ALA A 93 2.26 20.55 20.42
N TRP A 94 1.01 20.11 20.41
CA TRP A 94 -0.09 20.84 19.78
C TRP A 94 -0.61 21.91 20.73
N VAL A 95 -0.29 23.17 20.46
CA VAL A 95 -0.64 24.29 21.32
C VAL A 95 -1.69 25.15 20.64
N THR A 96 -2.96 24.97 21.03
CA THR A 96 -4.12 25.57 20.34
C THR A 96 -4.02 27.09 20.14
N TRP A 97 -3.51 27.86 21.10
CA TRP A 97 -3.37 29.31 20.95
C TRP A 97 -2.23 29.75 20.03
N LEU A 98 -1.20 28.91 19.83
CA LEU A 98 -0.17 29.12 18.82
C LEU A 98 -0.66 28.70 17.43
N GLU A 99 -1.64 27.79 17.38
CA GLU A 99 -2.27 27.26 16.16
C GLU A 99 -3.58 28.00 15.79
N GLY A 100 -3.74 29.25 16.22
CA GLY A 100 -4.90 30.09 15.86
C GLY A 100 -6.25 29.56 16.38
N GLY A 101 -6.24 28.83 17.49
CA GLY A 101 -7.42 28.21 18.11
C GLY A 101 -7.83 26.87 17.49
N LYS A 102 -7.02 26.31 16.58
CA LYS A 102 -7.31 25.01 15.95
C LYS A 102 -7.16 23.87 16.95
N THR A 103 -8.17 23.01 16.98
CA THR A 103 -8.22 21.78 17.79
C THR A 103 -8.31 20.55 16.87
N PRO A 104 -8.01 19.35 17.38
CA PRO A 104 -8.14 18.13 16.58
C PRO A 104 -9.55 17.90 16.05
N ASP A 105 -9.63 17.43 14.81
CA ASP A 105 -10.86 16.98 14.17
C ASP A 105 -11.18 15.53 14.54
N VAL A 106 -10.15 14.69 14.65
CA VAL A 106 -10.24 13.27 15.00
C VAL A 106 -9.27 12.96 16.13
N VAL A 107 -9.71 12.20 17.14
CA VAL A 107 -8.86 11.63 18.20
C VAL A 107 -9.14 10.14 18.33
N ILE A 108 -8.09 9.35 18.51
CA ILE A 108 -8.14 7.93 18.84
C ILE A 108 -7.33 7.70 20.11
N GLU A 109 -7.93 7.03 21.08
CA GLU A 109 -7.28 6.54 22.29
C GLU A 109 -7.18 5.00 22.24
N LEU A 110 -6.02 4.48 22.60
CA LEU A 110 -5.74 3.08 22.76
C LEU A 110 -5.91 2.74 24.23
N SER A 111 -7.08 2.20 24.58
CA SER A 111 -7.51 1.99 25.95
C SER A 111 -7.06 0.64 26.48
N SER A 112 -6.90 0.58 27.80
CA SER A 112 -6.68 -0.65 28.56
C SER A 112 -7.65 -0.74 29.73
N VAL A 113 -7.65 -1.89 30.42
CA VAL A 113 -8.47 -2.06 31.64
C VAL A 113 -8.19 -0.97 32.68
N SER A 114 -6.95 -0.49 32.77
CA SER A 114 -6.55 0.56 33.71
C SER A 114 -6.95 1.98 33.27
N THR A 115 -7.14 2.24 31.99
CA THR A 115 -7.46 3.58 31.47
C THR A 115 -8.93 3.75 31.05
N TRP A 116 -9.69 2.66 30.99
CA TRP A 116 -11.08 2.64 30.54
C TRP A 116 -11.97 3.71 31.20
N GLU A 117 -11.91 3.88 32.53
CA GLU A 117 -12.71 4.88 33.24
C GLU A 117 -12.36 6.32 32.82
N GLU A 118 -11.07 6.57 32.55
CA GLU A 118 -10.56 7.87 32.13
C GLU A 118 -10.94 8.16 30.67
N ASP A 119 -10.78 7.17 29.78
CA ASP A 119 -11.02 7.29 28.33
C ASP A 119 -12.50 7.47 27.99
N TYR A 120 -13.40 6.74 28.66
CA TYR A 120 -14.86 6.87 28.51
C TYR A 120 -15.45 7.95 29.41
N GLY A 121 -14.72 8.41 30.41
CA GLY A 121 -15.17 9.39 31.38
C GLY A 121 -14.62 10.78 31.10
N HIS A 122 -13.48 11.10 31.71
CA HIS A 122 -12.97 12.47 31.75
C HIS A 122 -12.43 12.93 30.40
N LYS A 123 -11.61 12.12 29.71
CA LYS A 123 -11.06 12.47 28.39
C LYS A 123 -12.16 12.72 27.37
N GLN A 124 -13.13 11.81 27.26
CA GLN A 124 -14.28 11.98 26.36
C GLN A 124 -14.99 13.33 26.58
N ARG A 125 -15.24 13.71 27.84
CA ARG A 125 -15.86 15.02 28.16
C ARG A 125 -14.96 16.19 27.78
N VAL A 126 -13.65 16.12 28.02
CA VAL A 126 -12.71 17.19 27.64
C VAL A 126 -12.67 17.36 26.13
N TYR A 127 -12.57 16.26 25.37
CA TYR A 127 -12.56 16.29 23.91
C TYR A 127 -13.85 16.89 23.33
N ALA A 128 -15.01 16.56 23.88
CA ALA A 128 -16.28 17.14 23.44
C ALA A 128 -16.45 18.61 23.88
N GLN A 129 -16.40 18.86 25.19
CA GLN A 129 -16.89 20.10 25.80
C GLN A 129 -15.86 21.23 25.75
N ARG A 130 -14.56 20.90 25.74
CA ARG A 130 -13.50 21.92 25.70
C ARG A 130 -12.97 22.07 24.29
N LEU A 131 -12.50 20.97 23.71
CA LEU A 131 -11.80 20.96 22.43
C LEU A 131 -12.73 20.92 21.21
N GLY A 132 -13.96 20.43 21.35
CA GLY A 132 -14.89 20.32 20.23
C GLY A 132 -14.42 19.34 19.15
N VAL A 133 -13.67 18.30 19.55
CA VAL A 133 -13.21 17.24 18.63
C VAL A 133 -14.42 16.59 17.98
N LYS A 134 -14.41 16.48 16.65
CA LYS A 134 -15.61 16.10 15.89
C LYS A 134 -15.87 14.60 15.97
N GLU A 135 -14.82 13.80 15.92
CA GLU A 135 -14.91 12.33 15.97
C GLU A 135 -13.88 11.78 16.97
N TYR A 136 -14.36 10.95 17.90
CA TYR A 136 -13.55 10.35 18.96
C TYR A 136 -13.71 8.83 18.94
N PHE A 137 -12.60 8.11 18.98
CA PHE A 137 -12.58 6.66 18.95
C PHE A 137 -11.79 6.11 20.13
N VAL A 138 -12.26 5.01 20.67
CA VAL A 138 -11.58 4.26 21.72
C VAL A 138 -11.43 2.83 21.25
N TYR A 139 -10.20 2.33 21.25
CA TYR A 139 -9.89 0.97 20.85
C TYR A 139 -9.07 0.28 21.93
N ASP A 140 -9.49 -0.90 22.36
CA ASP A 140 -8.66 -1.74 23.22
C ASP A 140 -7.93 -2.77 22.35
N PRO A 141 -6.59 -2.67 22.20
CA PRO A 141 -5.83 -3.61 21.41
C PRO A 141 -6.00 -5.06 21.89
N PHE A 142 -6.14 -5.31 23.19
CA PHE A 142 -6.18 -6.65 23.75
C PHE A 142 -7.52 -7.34 23.57
N SER A 143 -8.63 -6.65 23.82
CA SER A 143 -9.97 -7.21 23.59
C SER A 143 -10.44 -7.11 22.13
N GLY A 144 -9.90 -6.14 21.37
CA GLY A 144 -10.35 -5.82 20.02
C GLY A 144 -11.65 -4.99 19.99
N GLN A 145 -12.11 -4.50 21.14
CA GLN A 145 -13.28 -3.63 21.22
C GLN A 145 -12.97 -2.27 20.59
N LEU A 146 -13.82 -1.83 19.67
CA LEU A 146 -13.74 -0.54 19.00
C LEU A 146 -15.06 0.19 19.17
N ASP A 147 -15.02 1.34 19.82
CA ASP A 147 -16.13 2.26 19.96
C ASP A 147 -15.79 3.61 19.32
N GLY A 148 -16.80 4.28 18.78
CA GLY A 148 -16.63 5.57 18.14
C GLY A 148 -17.79 6.49 18.40
N PHE A 149 -17.50 7.78 18.35
CA PHE A 149 -18.40 8.83 18.78
C PHE A 149 -18.29 10.04 17.85
N SER A 150 -19.43 10.65 17.54
CA SER A 150 -19.49 11.91 16.79
C SER A 150 -20.06 13.02 17.64
N LEU A 151 -19.48 14.22 17.55
CA LEU A 151 -19.87 15.35 18.37
C LEU A 151 -21.15 16.00 17.86
N ALA A 152 -22.18 16.02 18.69
CA ALA A 152 -23.36 16.84 18.45
C ALA A 152 -23.04 18.30 18.78
N GLN A 153 -22.81 19.12 17.74
CA GLN A 153 -22.37 20.51 17.89
C GLN A 153 -23.31 21.37 18.75
N ALA A 154 -24.62 21.10 18.72
CA ALA A 154 -25.61 21.85 19.48
C ALA A 154 -25.49 21.64 20.99
N THR A 155 -25.14 20.44 21.44
CA THR A 155 -25.08 20.08 22.87
C THR A 155 -23.64 19.98 23.39
N ARG A 156 -22.65 19.88 22.50
CA ARG A 156 -21.26 19.55 22.81
C ARG A 156 -21.14 18.22 23.57
N GLU A 157 -21.96 17.26 23.16
CA GLU A 157 -21.97 15.89 23.68
C GLU A 157 -21.75 14.90 22.54
N TYR A 158 -21.13 13.78 22.87
CA TYR A 158 -20.88 12.71 21.93
C TYR A 158 -22.09 11.80 21.75
N GLN A 159 -22.32 11.40 20.51
CA GLN A 159 -23.28 10.35 20.13
C GLN A 159 -22.52 9.15 19.58
N SER A 160 -22.82 7.96 20.08
CA SER A 160 -22.22 6.71 19.59
C SER A 160 -22.46 6.52 18.10
N LEU A 161 -21.40 6.18 17.38
CA LEU A 161 -21.45 5.78 15.99
C LEU A 161 -21.82 4.29 15.90
N ALA A 162 -22.72 3.98 14.97
CA ALA A 162 -23.05 2.59 14.66
C ALA A 162 -22.06 2.05 13.62
N PRO A 163 -21.54 0.81 13.79
CA PRO A 163 -20.72 0.19 12.76
C PRO A 163 -21.55 -0.15 11.52
N ASN A 164 -20.90 -0.14 10.36
CA ASN A 164 -21.47 -0.61 9.10
C ASN A 164 -21.63 -2.15 9.09
N SER A 165 -22.14 -2.70 7.99
CA SER A 165 -22.37 -4.15 7.84
C SER A 165 -21.10 -5.02 7.96
N GLN A 166 -19.91 -4.41 7.86
CA GLN A 166 -18.62 -5.07 7.99
C GLN A 166 -17.97 -4.80 9.36
N GLY A 167 -18.71 -4.24 10.32
CA GLY A 167 -18.20 -3.96 11.66
C GLY A 167 -17.26 -2.75 11.75
N ARG A 168 -17.27 -1.86 10.75
CA ARG A 168 -16.38 -0.70 10.70
C ARG A 168 -17.10 0.60 11.03
N LEU A 169 -16.42 1.52 11.69
CA LEU A 169 -16.95 2.82 12.05
C LEU A 169 -16.53 3.88 11.03
N PRO A 170 -17.42 4.76 10.57
CA PRO A 170 -17.06 5.83 9.66
C PRO A 170 -16.20 6.88 10.35
N VAL A 171 -15.21 7.42 9.63
CA VAL A 171 -14.42 8.58 10.00
C VAL A 171 -14.65 9.66 8.94
N THR A 172 -15.74 10.38 9.12
CA THR A 172 -16.30 11.33 8.16
C THR A 172 -15.32 12.46 7.85
N GLN A 173 -14.54 12.92 8.83
CA GLN A 173 -13.55 13.99 8.62
C GLN A 173 -12.47 13.60 7.61
N LEU A 174 -12.17 12.31 7.49
CA LEU A 174 -11.11 11.78 6.61
C LEU A 174 -11.65 11.11 5.36
N GLY A 175 -12.96 10.84 5.29
CA GLY A 175 -13.54 10.01 4.22
C GLY A 175 -13.03 8.57 4.27
N LEU A 176 -12.73 8.07 5.47
CA LEU A 176 -12.21 6.73 5.74
C LEU A 176 -13.15 6.00 6.70
N GLU A 177 -12.84 4.74 6.99
CA GLU A 177 -13.46 3.96 8.05
C GLU A 177 -12.38 3.35 8.95
N LEU A 178 -12.72 3.08 10.22
CA LEU A 178 -11.89 2.34 11.15
C LEU A 178 -12.48 0.95 11.38
N GLY A 179 -11.64 -0.08 11.30
CA GLY A 179 -12.07 -1.46 11.49
C GLY A 179 -10.94 -2.34 12.01
N VAL A 180 -11.31 -3.47 12.60
CA VAL A 180 -10.35 -4.44 13.13
C VAL A 180 -10.10 -5.53 12.10
N LEU A 181 -8.84 -5.76 11.74
CA LEU A 181 -8.42 -6.74 10.76
C LEU A 181 -7.31 -7.65 11.33
N PRO A 182 -7.48 -8.98 11.32
CA PRO A 182 -6.38 -9.90 11.59
C PRO A 182 -5.25 -9.73 10.57
N GLY A 183 -4.02 -9.57 11.04
CA GLY A 183 -2.87 -9.38 10.16
C GLY A 183 -1.55 -9.62 10.88
N ASP A 184 -0.47 -9.71 10.10
CA ASP A 184 0.90 -9.72 10.60
C ASP A 184 1.45 -8.31 10.50
N PHE A 185 1.78 -7.71 11.64
CA PHE A 185 2.50 -6.45 11.69
C PHE A 185 3.62 -6.56 12.71
N GLN A 186 4.84 -6.21 12.29
CA GLN A 186 6.05 -6.29 13.12
C GLN A 186 6.24 -7.68 13.77
N GLY A 187 5.87 -8.75 13.07
CA GLY A 187 5.99 -10.14 13.52
C GLY A 187 4.88 -10.61 14.47
N SER A 188 3.89 -9.77 14.73
CA SER A 188 2.75 -10.09 15.60
C SER A 188 1.49 -10.35 14.78
N LYS A 189 1.00 -11.59 14.87
CA LYS A 189 -0.18 -12.09 14.15
C LYS A 189 -1.44 -12.01 15.00
N ILE A 190 -2.02 -10.82 15.06
CA ILE A 190 -3.15 -10.48 15.92
C ILE A 190 -4.14 -9.59 15.17
N PRO A 191 -5.35 -9.35 15.71
CA PRO A 191 -6.21 -8.29 15.22
C PRO A 191 -5.60 -6.90 15.46
N TRP A 192 -5.59 -6.09 14.41
CA TRP A 192 -5.11 -4.70 14.42
C TRP A 192 -6.22 -3.75 14.01
N LEU A 193 -6.29 -2.58 14.65
CA LEU A 193 -7.11 -1.48 14.16
C LEU A 193 -6.45 -0.91 12.90
N ARG A 194 -7.26 -0.74 11.85
CA ARG A 194 -6.82 -0.34 10.52
C ARG A 194 -7.75 0.72 9.94
N TRP A 195 -7.16 1.63 9.18
CA TRP A 195 -7.89 2.52 8.29
C TRP A 195 -8.33 1.77 7.04
N PHE A 196 -9.56 2.04 6.61
CA PHE A 196 -10.14 1.52 5.39
C PHE A 196 -10.59 2.66 4.49
N THR A 197 -10.34 2.48 3.21
CA THR A 197 -10.96 3.27 2.14
C THR A 197 -12.45 2.97 2.04
N PRO A 198 -13.28 3.87 1.47
CA PRO A 198 -14.71 3.64 1.29
C PRO A 198 -15.09 2.39 0.50
N ASP A 199 -14.20 1.91 -0.37
CA ASP A 199 -14.37 0.66 -1.12
C ASP A 199 -13.92 -0.59 -0.35
N GLY A 200 -13.58 -0.45 0.95
CA GLY A 200 -13.32 -1.54 1.87
C GLY A 200 -11.89 -2.09 1.81
N ARG A 201 -10.95 -1.42 1.15
CA ARG A 201 -9.53 -1.80 1.18
C ARG A 201 -8.81 -1.16 2.36
N PRO A 202 -8.03 -1.92 3.16
CA PRO A 202 -7.21 -1.33 4.21
C PRO A 202 -6.10 -0.46 3.60
N LEU A 203 -5.71 0.60 4.31
CA LEU A 203 -4.51 1.37 3.95
C LEU A 203 -3.27 0.50 4.16
N ALA A 204 -2.57 0.20 3.07
CA ALA A 204 -1.42 -0.70 3.10
C ALA A 204 -0.24 -0.11 3.86
N THR A 205 0.47 -0.94 4.63
CA THR A 205 1.78 -0.59 5.20
C THR A 205 2.85 -0.57 4.10
N SER A 206 4.00 0.03 4.42
CA SER A 206 5.17 0.01 3.55
C SER A 206 5.61 -1.41 3.21
N GLU A 207 5.57 -2.33 4.18
CA GLU A 207 5.92 -3.74 3.98
C GLU A 207 4.94 -4.45 3.04
N GLU A 208 3.63 -4.21 3.22
CA GLU A 208 2.59 -4.76 2.34
C GLU A 208 2.76 -4.24 0.90
N LYS A 209 3.02 -2.93 0.72
CA LYS A 209 3.30 -2.33 -0.59
C LYS A 209 4.54 -2.92 -1.26
N LEU A 210 5.63 -3.09 -0.50
CA LEU A 210 6.87 -3.67 -0.99
C LEU A 210 6.70 -5.14 -1.37
N ALA A 211 5.91 -5.91 -0.61
CA ALA A 211 5.58 -7.29 -0.93
C ALA A 211 4.79 -7.39 -2.24
N ASP A 212 3.77 -6.54 -2.40
CA ASP A 212 2.97 -6.45 -3.63
C ASP A 212 3.84 -6.08 -4.84
N GLU A 213 4.74 -5.10 -4.71
CA GLU A 213 5.64 -4.69 -5.78
C GLU A 213 6.60 -5.83 -6.17
N ARG A 214 7.20 -6.51 -5.18
CA ARG A 214 8.06 -7.68 -5.42
C ARG A 214 7.31 -8.79 -6.15
N GLN A 215 6.07 -9.06 -5.76
CA GLN A 215 5.25 -10.06 -6.43
C GLN A 215 4.95 -9.68 -7.89
N ARG A 216 4.65 -8.39 -8.16
CA ARG A 216 4.42 -7.88 -9.52
C ARG A 216 5.65 -8.02 -10.39
N VAL A 217 6.82 -7.58 -9.90
CA VAL A 217 8.10 -7.70 -10.61
C VAL A 217 8.43 -9.16 -10.90
N GLN A 218 8.19 -10.06 -9.94
CA GLN A 218 8.43 -11.49 -10.12
C GLN A 218 7.50 -12.11 -11.18
N LEU A 219 6.23 -11.71 -11.20
CA LEU A 219 5.26 -12.18 -12.19
C LEU A 219 5.60 -11.67 -13.60
N GLU A 220 6.01 -10.41 -13.72
CA GLU A 220 6.44 -9.82 -14.99
C GLU A 220 7.69 -10.54 -15.52
N LYS A 221 8.67 -10.82 -14.66
CA LYS A 221 9.86 -11.61 -15.03
C LYS A 221 9.49 -13.00 -15.54
N GLN A 222 8.58 -13.70 -14.86
CA GLN A 222 8.10 -15.02 -15.29
C GLN A 222 7.42 -14.96 -16.67
N ARG A 223 6.64 -13.91 -16.94
CA ARG A 223 6.01 -13.70 -18.25
C ARG A 223 7.05 -13.44 -19.35
N ALA A 224 8.04 -12.59 -19.08
CA ALA A 224 9.11 -12.31 -20.03
C ALA A 224 9.96 -13.54 -20.34
N ASP A 225 10.26 -14.37 -19.32
CA ASP A 225 11.01 -15.62 -19.52
C ASP A 225 10.20 -16.65 -20.33
N ALA A 226 8.89 -16.75 -20.08
CA ALA A 226 8.00 -17.62 -20.85
C ALA A 226 7.89 -17.18 -22.33
N GLU A 227 7.80 -15.88 -22.58
CA GLU A 227 7.76 -15.33 -23.94
C GLU A 227 9.08 -15.61 -24.69
N ARG A 228 10.23 -15.45 -24.02
CA ARG A 228 11.54 -15.81 -24.58
C ARG A 228 11.64 -17.29 -24.93
N GLN A 229 11.17 -18.17 -24.04
CA GLN A 229 11.15 -19.61 -24.31
C GLN A 229 10.24 -19.96 -25.49
N TYR A 230 9.09 -19.29 -25.60
CA TYR A 230 8.19 -19.48 -26.74
C TYR A 230 8.84 -19.04 -28.06
N ALA A 231 9.43 -17.84 -28.09
CA ALA A 231 10.12 -17.31 -29.26
C ALA A 231 11.32 -18.18 -29.68
N GLU A 232 12.07 -18.72 -28.73
CA GLU A 232 13.18 -19.64 -29.00
C GLU A 232 12.67 -20.98 -29.56
N ALA A 233 11.60 -21.53 -28.99
CA ALA A 233 10.98 -22.75 -29.50
C ALA A 233 10.40 -22.56 -30.92
N GLU A 234 9.83 -21.40 -31.22
CA GLU A 234 9.36 -21.05 -32.56
C GLU A 234 10.50 -20.95 -33.56
N LYS A 235 11.61 -20.30 -33.20
CA LYS A 235 12.83 -20.26 -34.03
C LYS A 235 13.38 -21.65 -34.32
N GLN A 236 13.46 -22.50 -33.30
CA GLN A 236 13.95 -23.88 -33.46
C GLN A 236 13.03 -24.70 -34.38
N ARG A 237 11.71 -24.50 -34.31
CA ARG A 237 10.75 -25.14 -35.23
C ARG A 237 10.93 -24.65 -36.66
N ALA A 238 11.05 -23.34 -36.86
CA ALA A 238 11.26 -22.75 -38.18
C ALA A 238 12.59 -23.23 -38.82
N GLU A 239 13.65 -23.33 -38.01
CA GLU A 239 14.94 -23.86 -38.47
C GLU A 239 14.85 -25.36 -38.82
N ALA A 240 14.18 -26.16 -37.98
CA ALA A 240 13.95 -27.58 -38.26
C ALA A 240 13.12 -27.79 -39.54
N GLU A 241 12.12 -26.94 -39.79
CA GLU A 241 11.30 -26.97 -41.01
C GLU A 241 12.14 -26.64 -42.25
N LYS A 242 12.99 -25.60 -42.18
CA LYS A 242 13.94 -25.28 -43.27
C LYS A 242 14.89 -26.43 -43.58
N GLN A 243 15.46 -27.05 -42.55
CA GLN A 243 16.36 -28.19 -42.71
C GLN A 243 15.66 -29.39 -43.36
N ARG A 244 14.39 -29.65 -43.01
CA ARG A 244 13.58 -30.70 -43.64
C ARG A 244 13.31 -30.39 -45.11
N ALA A 245 12.92 -29.16 -45.44
CA ALA A 245 12.67 -28.75 -46.82
C ALA A 245 13.93 -28.86 -47.69
N GLU A 246 15.09 -28.45 -47.17
CA GLU A 246 16.38 -28.58 -47.87
C GLU A 246 16.76 -30.06 -48.07
N ALA A 247 16.59 -30.90 -47.05
CA ALA A 247 16.85 -32.34 -47.15
C ALA A 247 15.92 -33.02 -48.16
N GLU A 248 14.64 -32.62 -48.23
CA GLU A 248 13.69 -33.12 -49.22
C GLU A 248 14.09 -32.72 -50.64
N LYS A 249 14.50 -31.47 -50.84
CA LYS A 249 15.01 -30.99 -52.13
C LYS A 249 16.25 -31.75 -52.58
N GLN A 250 17.22 -31.97 -51.69
CA GLN A 250 18.43 -32.75 -52.00
C GLN A 250 18.11 -34.20 -52.36
N ARG A 251 17.12 -34.81 -51.69
CA ARG A 251 16.65 -36.17 -52.04
C ARG A 251 16.01 -36.22 -53.42
N ALA A 252 15.13 -35.27 -53.74
CA ALA A 252 14.52 -35.16 -55.06
C ALA A 252 15.58 -34.96 -56.17
N GLU A 253 16.59 -34.11 -55.94
CA GLU A 253 17.70 -33.91 -56.89
C GLU A 253 18.54 -35.18 -57.07
N ALA A 254 18.83 -35.90 -55.98
CA ALA A 254 19.58 -37.16 -56.03
C ALA A 254 18.80 -38.27 -56.75
N GLU A 255 17.49 -38.37 -56.51
CA GLU A 255 16.61 -39.33 -57.18
C GLU A 255 16.53 -39.04 -58.68
N LYS A 256 16.35 -37.78 -59.06
CA LYS A 256 16.38 -37.36 -60.47
C LYS A 256 17.71 -37.71 -61.14
N ARG A 257 18.83 -37.40 -60.49
CA ARG A 257 20.18 -37.71 -61.01
C ARG A 257 20.39 -39.21 -61.18
N ARG A 258 19.87 -40.02 -60.26
CA ARG A 258 19.92 -41.47 -60.36
C ARG A 258 19.08 -41.97 -61.53
N ALA A 259 17.87 -41.46 -61.71
CA ALA A 259 17.01 -41.81 -62.84
C ALA A 259 17.66 -41.46 -64.19
N ASP A 260 18.27 -40.28 -64.29
CA ASP A 260 19.01 -39.86 -65.49
C ASP A 260 20.19 -40.80 -65.80
N LEU A 261 20.95 -41.22 -64.78
CA LEU A 261 22.05 -42.19 -64.93
C LEU A 261 21.55 -43.58 -65.34
N GLU A 262 20.47 -44.07 -64.73
CA GLU A 262 19.87 -45.37 -65.08
C GLU A 262 19.32 -45.35 -66.53
N ALA A 263 18.70 -44.24 -66.95
CA ALA A 263 18.24 -44.07 -68.34
C ALA A 263 19.40 -44.04 -69.34
N ALA A 264 20.49 -43.31 -69.02
CA ALA A 264 21.69 -43.28 -69.85
C ALA A 264 22.35 -44.66 -69.98
N ALA A 265 22.52 -45.37 -68.88
CA ALA A 265 23.08 -46.73 -68.87
C ALA A 265 22.21 -47.71 -69.68
N ARG A 266 20.88 -47.60 -69.57
CA ARG A 266 19.95 -48.40 -70.36
C ARG A 266 20.07 -48.11 -71.86
N ALA A 267 20.13 -46.84 -72.25
CA ALA A 267 20.31 -46.46 -73.65
C ALA A 267 21.65 -46.98 -74.22
N GLU A 268 22.73 -46.90 -73.43
CA GLU A 268 24.04 -47.45 -73.84
C GLU A 268 23.99 -48.98 -74.00
N ALA A 269 23.32 -49.69 -73.08
CA ALA A 269 23.12 -51.13 -73.18
C ALA A 269 22.29 -51.54 -74.40
N GLU A 270 21.19 -50.82 -74.68
CA GLU A 270 20.33 -51.05 -75.85
C GLU A 270 21.12 -50.85 -77.16
N GLU A 271 21.96 -49.82 -77.25
CA GLU A 271 22.81 -49.59 -78.42
C GLU A 271 23.88 -50.68 -78.57
N ARG A 272 24.50 -51.13 -77.47
CA ARG A 272 25.47 -52.24 -77.49
C ARG A 272 24.84 -53.54 -78.00
N ILE A 273 23.62 -53.85 -77.54
CA ILE A 273 22.85 -55.00 -78.01
C ILE A 273 22.61 -54.88 -79.51
N ARG A 274 22.12 -53.73 -79.99
CA ARG A 274 21.88 -53.48 -81.42
C ARG A 274 23.14 -53.67 -82.27
N VAL A 275 24.29 -53.17 -81.81
CA VAL A 275 25.58 -53.34 -82.52
C VAL A 275 26.01 -54.81 -82.56
N LEU A 276 25.83 -55.57 -81.47
CA LEU A 276 26.15 -57.00 -81.43
C LEU A 276 25.24 -57.82 -82.34
N GLU A 277 23.94 -57.54 -82.36
CA GLU A 277 22.97 -58.18 -83.25
C GLU A 277 23.31 -57.94 -84.72
N ALA A 278 23.67 -56.70 -85.10
CA ALA A 278 24.09 -56.37 -86.45
C ALA A 278 25.35 -57.15 -86.89
N LYS A 279 26.34 -57.31 -85.98
CA LYS A 279 27.55 -58.11 -86.24
C LYS A 279 27.23 -59.60 -86.44
N LEU A 280 26.34 -60.16 -85.61
CA LEU A 280 25.89 -61.55 -85.70
C LEU A 280 25.11 -61.82 -87.01
N ALA A 281 24.28 -60.88 -87.44
CA ALA A 281 23.55 -60.97 -88.70
C ALA A 281 24.50 -60.94 -89.92
N GLY A 282 25.51 -60.06 -89.90
CA GLY A 282 26.53 -59.99 -90.96
C GLY A 282 27.37 -61.27 -91.08
N GLN A 283 27.68 -61.94 -89.96
CA GLN A 283 28.40 -63.22 -89.97
C GLN A 283 27.56 -64.38 -90.50
N ARG A 284 26.22 -64.32 -90.40
CA ARG A 284 25.31 -65.34 -90.94
C ARG A 284 25.09 -65.23 -92.45
N GLN A 285 25.30 -64.06 -93.05
CA GLN A 285 25.19 -63.86 -94.51
C GLN A 285 26.49 -64.16 -95.27
N SER A 286 27.61 -64.37 -94.55
CA SER A 286 28.93 -64.64 -95.14
C SER A 286 29.35 -66.12 -95.07
N LYS A 287 28.39 -67.02 -94.78
CA LYS A 287 28.50 -68.48 -94.87
C LYS A 287 27.57 -68.99 -95.96
#